data_AF-A0A950HZY6-F1
#
_entry.id   AF-A0A950HZY6-F1
#
_cell.length_a   1.000
_cell.length_b   1.000
_cell.length_c   1.000
_cell.angle_alpha   90.00
_cell.angle_beta   90.00
_cell.angle_gamma   90.00
#
_symmetry.space_group_name_H-M   'P 1'
#
loop_
_entity.id
_entity.type
_entity.pdbx_description
1 polymer ?
#
loop_
_entity_poly.entity_id
_entity_poly.type
_entity_poly.pdbx_seq_one_letter_code
_entity_poly.pdbx_strand_id
1 'polypeptide(L)'
;MLLPTIIHVGNWFPHKNLPLDVSTHKFLGHDVLNSPYGIDVNPKDGSIWYAKLYANKIGHIDPKTLQVTEYDTPLKGPRRPRFDRNGILWIPAFDDSGLMRFDPVSKTFESYKLPVLADGEYEVPYALNVHPITGDIWITANASDRILRFIPSTKRFISYPSPTRVTVLRDLVFTKDGRVCNSNSNLPAYGTEDGLDSFMCFDPDGGDKDKAAILAAKGK
;
A
#
# COMPACT_ATOMS: atom_id res chain seq x y z
N MET A 1 -28.96 15.70 1.70
CA MET A 1 -29.43 16.60 0.62
C MET A 1 -28.47 16.71 -0.58
N LEU A 2 -27.19 16.36 -0.48
CA LEU A 2 -26.21 16.60 -1.56
C LEU A 2 -26.23 15.62 -2.76
N LEU A 3 -26.52 14.33 -2.52
CA LEU A 3 -26.37 13.30 -3.55
C LEU A 3 -27.30 13.48 -4.79
N PRO A 4 -28.59 13.82 -4.62
CA PRO A 4 -29.48 14.03 -5.78
C PRO A 4 -29.04 15.21 -6.65
N THR A 5 -28.53 16.27 -6.02
CA THR A 5 -28.07 17.48 -6.71
C THR A 5 -26.79 17.24 -7.50
N ILE A 6 -25.86 16.44 -6.95
CA ILE A 6 -24.60 16.06 -7.64
C ILE A 6 -24.89 15.25 -8.90
N ILE A 7 -25.82 14.28 -8.82
CA ILE A 7 -26.25 13.50 -9.99
C ILE A 7 -26.89 14.41 -11.06
N HIS A 8 -27.67 15.40 -10.63
CA HIS A 8 -28.33 16.33 -11.54
C HIS A 8 -27.35 17.25 -12.31
N VAL A 9 -26.25 17.65 -11.68
CA VAL A 9 -25.16 18.41 -12.32
C VAL A 9 -24.31 17.50 -13.22
N GLY A 10 -24.09 16.25 -12.84
CA GLY A 10 -23.39 15.27 -13.68
C GLY A 10 -24.06 15.06 -15.05
N ASN A 11 -25.38 15.17 -15.12
CA ASN A 11 -26.14 15.07 -16.37
C ASN A 11 -25.87 16.22 -17.37
N TRP A 12 -25.24 17.32 -16.96
CA TRP A 12 -24.85 18.41 -17.87
C TRP A 12 -23.60 18.08 -18.71
N PHE A 13 -22.86 17.02 -18.35
CA PHE A 13 -21.62 16.62 -19.03
C PHE A 13 -21.67 15.14 -19.47
N PRO A 14 -22.59 14.76 -20.37
CA PRO A 14 -22.71 13.37 -20.82
C PRO A 14 -21.41 12.90 -21.49
N HIS A 15 -21.03 11.64 -21.24
CA HIS A 15 -19.82 10.98 -21.76
C HIS A 15 -18.47 11.55 -21.29
N LYS A 16 -18.45 12.42 -20.27
CA LYS A 16 -17.21 12.84 -19.60
C LYS A 16 -17.15 12.29 -18.18
N ASN A 17 -16.16 11.43 -17.93
CA ASN A 17 -15.80 11.02 -16.57
C ASN A 17 -15.02 12.16 -15.91
N LEU A 18 -15.72 13.14 -15.35
CA LEU A 18 -15.10 14.20 -14.55
C LEU A 18 -14.89 13.68 -13.13
N PRO A 19 -13.65 13.47 -12.66
CA PRO A 19 -13.41 13.23 -11.24
C PRO A 19 -13.79 14.50 -10.48
N LEU A 20 -14.92 14.46 -9.77
CA LEU A 20 -15.31 15.48 -8.81
C LEU A 20 -14.44 15.27 -7.57
N ASP A 21 -13.34 16.04 -7.49
CA ASP A 21 -12.56 16.16 -6.27
C ASP A 21 -13.31 17.07 -5.28
N VAL A 22 -14.36 16.51 -4.68
CA VAL A 22 -15.08 17.17 -3.59
C VAL A 22 -14.25 17.04 -2.32
N SER A 23 -13.27 17.92 -2.19
CA SER A 23 -12.54 18.21 -0.95
C SER A 23 -13.47 18.90 0.04
N THR A 24 -14.38 18.13 0.64
CA THR A 24 -15.36 18.64 1.62
C THR A 24 -14.71 19.17 2.89
N HIS A 25 -13.46 18.78 3.20
CA HIS A 25 -12.69 19.28 4.33
C HIS A 25 -12.35 20.77 4.23
N LYS A 26 -12.34 21.37 3.03
CA LYS A 26 -12.14 22.83 2.87
C LYS A 26 -13.38 23.65 3.18
N PHE A 27 -14.58 23.09 3.06
CA PHE A 27 -15.85 23.83 3.16
C PHE A 27 -16.68 23.47 4.41
N LEU A 28 -16.53 22.26 4.95
CA LEU A 28 -17.38 21.75 6.03
C LEU A 28 -16.62 21.44 7.34
N GLY A 29 -15.35 21.83 7.43
CA GLY A 29 -14.49 21.53 8.57
C GLY A 29 -13.86 20.14 8.52
N HIS A 30 -12.91 19.88 9.43
CA HIS A 30 -12.18 18.61 9.51
C HIS A 30 -13.04 17.43 9.97
N ASP A 31 -14.30 17.64 10.37
CA ASP A 31 -15.17 16.60 10.95
C ASP A 31 -15.96 15.80 9.90
N VAL A 32 -15.97 16.21 8.63
CA VAL A 32 -16.76 15.57 7.56
C VAL A 32 -15.85 14.73 6.66
N LEU A 33 -16.16 13.42 6.53
CA LEU A 33 -15.38 12.40 5.79
C LEU A 33 -13.99 12.08 6.38
N ASN A 34 -13.88 12.00 7.70
CA ASN A 34 -12.75 11.37 8.38
C ASN A 34 -12.77 9.85 8.15
N SER A 35 -12.27 9.43 6.99
CA SER A 35 -12.08 8.02 6.64
C SER A 35 -10.59 7.68 6.56
N PRO A 36 -9.84 7.70 7.69
CA PRO A 36 -8.52 7.11 7.72
C PRO A 36 -8.63 5.62 7.37
N TYR A 37 -7.79 5.15 6.46
CA TYR A 37 -7.85 3.78 5.93
C TYR A 37 -6.74 2.90 6.52
N GLY A 38 -5.59 3.49 6.78
CA GLY A 38 -4.43 2.83 7.39
C GLY A 38 -3.78 3.75 8.40
N ILE A 39 -3.09 3.14 9.36
CA ILE A 39 -2.47 3.81 10.50
C ILE A 39 -1.19 3.06 10.87
N ASP A 40 -0.18 3.79 11.32
CA ASP A 40 1.00 3.21 11.94
C ASP A 40 1.61 4.19 12.96
N VAL A 41 2.48 3.67 13.83
CA VAL A 41 3.18 4.46 14.85
C VAL A 41 4.64 4.59 14.47
N ASN A 42 5.14 5.82 14.47
CA ASN A 42 6.55 6.09 14.20
C ASN A 42 7.41 5.48 15.32
N PRO A 43 8.32 4.54 15.00
CA PRO A 43 9.13 3.86 16.01
C PRO A 43 10.19 4.76 16.65
N LYS A 44 10.41 5.97 16.13
CA LYS A 44 11.43 6.92 16.66
C LYS A 44 10.90 7.84 17.74
N ASP A 45 9.70 8.39 17.55
CA ASP A 45 9.14 9.43 18.42
C ASP A 45 7.76 9.09 18.98
N GLY A 46 7.16 7.96 18.57
CA GLY A 46 5.83 7.53 19.01
C GLY A 46 4.69 8.33 18.38
N SER A 47 4.96 9.20 17.40
CA SER A 47 3.91 9.90 16.66
C SER A 47 3.04 8.94 15.86
N ILE A 48 1.75 9.26 15.75
CA ILE A 48 0.79 8.41 15.05
C ILE A 48 0.58 9.00 13.66
N TRP A 49 0.67 8.15 12.64
CA TRP A 49 0.45 8.54 11.26
C TRP A 49 -0.67 7.73 10.64
N TYR A 50 -1.52 8.37 9.86
CA TYR A 50 -2.61 7.72 9.15
C TYR A 50 -2.68 8.18 7.70
N ALA A 51 -3.35 7.40 6.86
CA ALA A 51 -3.60 7.73 5.46
C ALA A 51 -5.10 7.88 5.19
N LYS A 52 -5.48 8.95 4.47
CA LYS A 52 -6.86 9.21 4.03
C LYS A 52 -6.97 8.92 2.54
N LEU A 53 -7.39 7.70 2.23
CA LEU A 53 -7.50 7.15 0.88
C LEU A 53 -8.18 8.14 -0.09
N TYR A 54 -9.40 8.56 0.23
CA TYR A 54 -10.20 9.40 -0.67
C TYR A 54 -9.86 10.89 -0.63
N ALA A 55 -8.99 11.32 0.29
CA ALA A 55 -8.59 12.73 0.40
C ALA A 55 -7.17 13.00 -0.11
N ASN A 56 -6.45 11.96 -0.57
CA ASN A 56 -5.06 12.06 -1.05
C ASN A 56 -4.13 12.75 -0.02
N LYS A 57 -4.28 12.36 1.25
CA LYS A 57 -3.52 12.92 2.38
C LYS A 57 -2.97 11.84 3.29
N ILE A 58 -1.87 12.17 3.96
CA ILE A 58 -1.46 11.53 5.20
C ILE A 58 -1.63 12.53 6.36
N GLY A 59 -1.98 12.03 7.53
CA GLY A 59 -2.08 12.82 8.75
C GLY A 59 -1.09 12.36 9.79
N HIS A 60 -0.63 13.31 10.59
CA HIS A 60 0.27 13.17 11.72
C HIS A 60 -0.47 13.62 12.97
N ILE A 61 -0.39 12.84 14.03
CA ILE A 61 -0.94 13.16 15.35
C ILE A 61 0.22 13.22 16.34
N ASP A 62 0.38 14.38 16.98
CA ASP A 62 1.29 14.53 18.10
C ASP A 62 0.77 13.71 19.29
N PRO A 63 1.55 12.78 19.84
CA PRO A 63 1.07 11.84 20.85
C PRO A 63 0.85 12.49 22.23
N LYS A 64 1.34 13.72 22.44
CA LYS A 64 1.20 14.45 23.72
C LYS A 64 0.03 15.43 23.67
N THR A 65 -0.11 16.16 22.57
CA THR A 65 -1.10 17.23 22.43
C THR A 65 -2.34 16.82 21.65
N LEU A 66 -2.28 15.68 20.95
CA LEU A 66 -3.31 15.20 20.01
C LEU A 66 -3.56 16.15 18.84
N GLN A 67 -2.65 17.11 18.60
CA GLN A 67 -2.75 18.00 17.47
C GLN A 67 -2.55 17.22 16.17
N VAL A 68 -3.46 17.45 15.21
CA VAL A 68 -3.43 16.83 13.89
C VAL A 68 -2.82 17.78 12.86
N THR A 69 -1.88 17.30 12.07
CA THR A 69 -1.34 17.99 10.88
C THR A 69 -1.46 17.07 9.67
N GLU A 70 -2.00 17.57 8.56
CA GLU A 70 -2.17 16.77 7.33
C GLU A 70 -1.25 17.27 6.21
N TYR A 71 -0.79 16.34 5.37
CA TYR A 71 0.08 16.57 4.23
C TYR A 71 -0.55 15.97 2.97
N ASP A 72 -0.56 16.72 1.88
CA ASP A 72 -0.97 16.22 0.56
C ASP A 72 0.06 15.22 0.02
N THR A 73 -0.44 14.13 -0.57
CA THR A 73 0.42 13.11 -1.19
C THR A 73 0.59 13.39 -2.68
N PRO A 74 1.78 13.14 -3.26
CA PRO A 74 2.03 13.36 -4.69
C PRO A 74 1.32 12.33 -5.59
N LEU A 75 1.01 11.15 -5.06
CA LEU A 75 0.18 10.13 -5.72
C LEU A 75 -1.14 9.97 -4.96
N LYS A 76 -2.16 9.50 -5.67
CA LYS A 76 -3.52 9.32 -5.18
C LYS A 76 -3.72 7.99 -4.46
N GLY A 77 -4.74 7.98 -3.60
CA GLY A 77 -5.15 6.80 -2.86
C GLY A 77 -4.11 6.29 -1.85
N PRO A 78 -3.49 7.14 -0.99
CA PRO A 78 -2.63 6.64 0.08
C PRO A 78 -3.43 5.71 0.99
N ARG A 79 -3.00 4.45 1.15
CA ARG A 79 -3.83 3.43 1.78
C ARG A 79 -3.33 2.92 3.13
N ARG A 80 -2.53 1.84 3.17
CA ARG A 80 -2.04 1.24 4.43
C ARG A 80 -0.54 1.46 4.59
N PRO A 81 -0.13 2.58 5.22
CA PRO A 81 1.28 2.91 5.33
C PRO A 81 1.96 2.11 6.44
N ARG A 82 3.29 1.96 6.36
CA ARG A 82 4.12 1.37 7.42
C ARG A 82 5.45 2.09 7.57
N PHE A 83 5.91 2.23 8.80
CA PHE A 83 7.24 2.74 9.09
C PHE A 83 8.31 1.67 8.93
N ASP A 84 9.45 2.08 8.39
CA ASP A 84 10.68 1.32 8.55
C ASP A 84 11.40 1.66 9.88
N ARG A 85 12.44 0.89 10.20
CA ARG A 85 13.24 1.08 11.42
C ARG A 85 13.94 2.44 11.52
N ASN A 86 14.05 3.17 10.41
CA ASN A 86 14.70 4.48 10.34
C ASN A 86 13.69 5.61 10.54
N GLY A 87 12.40 5.31 10.68
CA GLY A 87 11.33 6.30 10.82
C GLY A 87 10.88 6.87 9.49
N ILE A 88 11.15 6.19 8.37
CA ILE A 88 10.61 6.56 7.06
C ILE A 88 9.27 5.87 6.86
N LEU A 89 8.27 6.64 6.45
CA LEU A 89 6.92 6.15 6.20
C LEU A 89 6.78 5.70 4.75
N TRP A 90 6.53 4.41 4.55
CA TRP A 90 6.24 3.83 3.23
C TRP A 90 4.73 3.73 3.04
N ILE A 91 4.22 4.20 1.90
CA ILE A 91 2.79 4.37 1.66
C ILE A 91 2.46 3.79 0.28
N PRO A 92 1.56 2.79 0.16
CA PRO A 92 1.07 2.35 -1.13
C PRO A 92 0.06 3.37 -1.67
N ALA A 93 0.18 3.71 -2.95
CA ALA A 93 -0.74 4.58 -3.69
C ALA A 93 -1.72 3.71 -4.49
N PHE A 94 -2.87 3.43 -3.88
CA PHE A 94 -3.87 2.46 -4.34
C PHE A 94 -4.47 2.83 -5.70
N ASP A 95 -4.72 4.11 -5.95
CA ASP A 95 -5.37 4.59 -7.17
C ASP A 95 -4.37 4.84 -8.32
N ASP A 96 -3.11 5.11 -8.00
CA ASP A 96 -2.07 5.51 -8.97
C ASP A 96 -0.99 4.43 -9.21
N SER A 97 -1.22 3.19 -8.75
CA SER A 97 -0.30 2.06 -8.95
C SER A 97 1.15 2.35 -8.52
N GLY A 98 1.31 2.95 -7.34
CA GLY A 98 2.59 3.48 -6.89
C GLY A 98 2.98 3.10 -5.47
N LEU A 99 4.24 3.36 -5.15
CA LEU A 99 4.82 3.34 -3.81
C LEU A 99 5.37 4.73 -3.51
N MET A 100 5.00 5.30 -2.37
CA MET A 100 5.56 6.54 -1.87
C MET A 100 6.43 6.28 -0.65
N ARG A 101 7.52 7.03 -0.56
CA ARG A 101 8.42 7.13 0.58
C ARG A 101 8.28 8.54 1.14
N PHE A 102 7.94 8.67 2.40
CA PHE A 102 7.82 9.95 3.08
C PHE A 102 8.77 10.00 4.27
N ASP A 103 9.57 11.07 4.34
CA ASP A 103 10.43 11.37 5.48
C ASP A 103 9.73 12.38 6.41
N PRO A 104 9.31 11.99 7.62
CA PRO A 104 8.63 12.89 8.56
C PRO A 104 9.47 14.08 9.03
N VAL A 105 10.81 13.96 9.01
CA VAL A 105 11.72 15.01 9.49
C VAL A 105 11.84 16.11 8.45
N SER A 106 12.15 15.73 7.21
CA SER A 106 12.29 16.70 6.11
C SER A 106 10.95 17.06 5.45
N LYS A 107 9.89 16.30 5.71
CA LYS A 107 8.55 16.41 5.11
C LYS A 107 8.60 16.28 3.59
N THR A 108 9.45 15.41 3.08
CA THR A 108 9.65 15.20 1.64
C THR A 108 9.13 13.85 1.18
N PHE A 109 8.61 13.82 -0.04
CA PHE A 109 8.17 12.61 -0.72
C PHE A 109 9.15 12.20 -1.81
N GLU A 110 9.33 10.89 -1.96
CA GLU A 110 9.84 10.24 -3.16
C GLU A 110 8.81 9.20 -3.62
N SER A 111 8.67 8.97 -4.92
CA SER A 111 7.63 8.08 -5.46
C SER A 111 8.21 7.14 -6.51
N TYR A 112 7.67 5.92 -6.55
CA TYR A 112 8.08 4.84 -7.43
C TYR A 112 6.85 4.23 -8.10
N LYS A 113 6.89 4.07 -9.42
CA LYS A 113 5.84 3.37 -10.16
C LYS A 113 6.01 1.85 -9.97
N LEU A 114 4.92 1.14 -9.70
CA LEU A 114 4.96 -0.31 -9.59
C LEU A 114 5.10 -0.97 -10.99
N PRO A 115 5.79 -2.11 -11.09
CA PRO A 115 5.84 -2.88 -12.33
C PRO A 115 4.48 -3.47 -12.67
N VAL A 116 4.00 -3.24 -13.89
CA VAL A 116 2.77 -3.81 -14.46
C VAL A 116 3.09 -5.00 -15.37
N LEU A 117 2.11 -5.82 -15.75
CA LEU A 117 2.36 -6.98 -16.63
C LEU A 117 2.39 -6.60 -18.11
N ALA A 118 1.62 -5.59 -18.51
CA ALA A 118 1.61 -5.07 -19.87
C ALA A 118 1.40 -3.55 -19.91
N ASP A 119 1.70 -2.95 -21.06
CA ASP A 119 1.46 -1.54 -21.30
C ASP A 119 -0.04 -1.21 -21.21
N GLY A 120 -0.38 -0.13 -20.49
CA GLY A 120 -1.76 0.30 -20.29
C GLY A 120 -2.48 -0.43 -19.14
N GLU A 121 -1.86 -1.41 -18.50
CA GLU A 121 -2.39 -2.02 -17.27
C GLU A 121 -2.11 -1.15 -16.04
N TYR A 122 -2.84 -1.47 -14.96
CA TYR A 122 -2.71 -0.82 -13.66
C TYR A 122 -2.49 -1.87 -12.57
N GLU A 123 -1.75 -1.48 -11.53
CA GLU A 123 -1.57 -2.28 -10.32
C GLU A 123 -2.36 -1.70 -9.15
N VAL A 124 -2.79 -2.57 -8.23
CA VAL A 124 -3.64 -2.17 -7.11
C VAL A 124 -2.94 -2.53 -5.78
N PRO A 125 -2.04 -1.65 -5.29
CA PRO A 125 -1.34 -1.89 -4.04
C PRO A 125 -2.24 -1.59 -2.85
N TYR A 126 -2.78 -2.63 -2.24
CA TYR A 126 -3.71 -2.50 -1.12
C TYR A 126 -3.01 -2.22 0.22
N ALA A 127 -1.94 -2.95 0.48
CA ALA A 127 -1.14 -2.85 1.68
C ALA A 127 0.34 -3.08 1.40
N LEU A 128 1.17 -2.68 2.35
CA LEU A 128 2.57 -3.04 2.40
C LEU A 128 3.00 -3.38 3.82
N ASN A 129 4.15 -4.02 3.95
CA ASN A 129 4.85 -4.17 5.22
C ASN A 129 6.38 -4.15 5.01
N VAL A 130 7.12 -3.71 6.03
CA VAL A 130 8.57 -3.61 6.00
C VAL A 130 9.18 -4.83 6.66
N HIS A 131 10.03 -5.55 5.93
CA HIS A 131 10.69 -6.74 6.48
C HIS A 131 11.60 -6.35 7.66
N PRO A 132 11.42 -6.94 8.85
CA PRO A 132 12.05 -6.44 10.08
C PRO A 132 13.57 -6.58 10.08
N ILE A 133 14.13 -7.55 9.32
CA ILE A 133 15.59 -7.79 9.23
C ILE A 133 16.23 -7.08 8.04
N THR A 134 15.73 -7.28 6.81
CA THR A 134 16.33 -6.70 5.61
C THR A 134 15.96 -5.23 5.38
N GLY A 135 14.80 -4.78 5.89
CA GLY A 135 14.26 -3.45 5.59
C GLY A 135 13.62 -3.34 4.21
N ASP A 136 13.46 -4.44 3.47
CA ASP A 136 12.79 -4.43 2.18
C ASP A 136 11.28 -4.24 2.34
N ILE A 137 10.67 -3.60 1.35
CA ILE A 137 9.25 -3.25 1.38
C ILE A 137 8.48 -4.29 0.57
N TRP A 138 7.62 -5.04 1.25
CA TRP A 138 6.74 -6.02 0.63
C TRP A 138 5.37 -5.40 0.39
N ILE A 139 4.82 -5.54 -0.81
CA ILE A 139 3.64 -4.84 -1.29
C ILE A 139 2.71 -5.85 -1.95
N THR A 140 1.44 -5.83 -1.56
CA THR A 140 0.40 -6.63 -2.21
C THR A 140 0.13 -6.08 -3.62
N ALA A 141 -0.06 -6.92 -4.63
CA ALA A 141 -0.40 -6.51 -5.99
C ALA A 141 -1.67 -7.25 -6.47
N ASN A 142 -2.83 -6.61 -6.23
CA ASN A 142 -4.14 -7.27 -6.36
C ASN A 142 -4.74 -7.22 -7.77
N ALA A 143 -4.08 -6.58 -8.75
CA ALA A 143 -4.54 -6.59 -10.14
C ALA A 143 -3.78 -7.60 -11.01
N SER A 144 -2.81 -8.31 -10.45
CA SER A 144 -1.88 -9.13 -11.23
C SER A 144 -1.50 -10.47 -10.60
N ASP A 145 -2.18 -10.89 -9.52
CA ASP A 145 -1.88 -12.13 -8.76
C ASP A 145 -0.40 -12.23 -8.36
N ARG A 146 0.14 -11.12 -7.84
CA ARG A 146 1.57 -11.01 -7.46
C ARG A 146 1.74 -10.41 -6.09
N ILE A 147 2.95 -10.60 -5.59
CA ILE A 147 3.50 -9.86 -4.47
C ILE A 147 4.79 -9.21 -4.93
N LEU A 148 4.96 -7.94 -4.62
CA LEU A 148 6.11 -7.15 -5.03
C LEU A 148 7.01 -6.91 -3.82
N ARG A 149 8.32 -7.07 -4.01
CA ARG A 149 9.36 -6.68 -3.06
C ARG A 149 10.14 -5.53 -3.64
N PHE A 150 10.13 -4.39 -2.98
CA PHE A 150 10.97 -3.25 -3.30
C PHE A 150 12.20 -3.25 -2.40
N ILE A 151 13.38 -3.10 -3.01
CA ILE A 151 14.67 -3.04 -2.32
C ILE A 151 15.14 -1.57 -2.31
N PRO A 152 15.03 -0.85 -1.19
CA PRO A 152 15.29 0.59 -1.15
C PRO A 152 16.70 0.99 -1.56
N SER A 153 17.72 0.19 -1.21
CA SER A 153 19.14 0.51 -1.49
C SER A 153 19.46 0.62 -2.97
N THR A 154 18.73 -0.12 -3.82
CA THR A 154 18.94 -0.13 -5.27
C THR A 154 17.72 0.31 -6.07
N LYS A 155 16.63 0.71 -5.39
CA LYS A 155 15.36 1.15 -6.00
C LYS A 155 14.81 0.17 -7.04
N ARG A 156 14.93 -1.13 -6.76
CA ARG A 156 14.50 -2.20 -7.68
C ARG A 156 13.30 -2.94 -7.13
N PHE A 157 12.41 -3.38 -8.02
CA PHE A 157 11.33 -4.29 -7.70
C PHE A 157 11.70 -5.73 -8.09
N ILE A 158 11.30 -6.67 -7.25
CA ILE A 158 11.27 -8.10 -7.53
C ILE A 158 9.81 -8.53 -7.44
N SER A 159 9.37 -9.33 -8.41
CA SER A 159 7.99 -9.80 -8.49
C SER A 159 7.93 -11.29 -8.18
N TYR A 160 7.01 -11.66 -7.31
CA TYR A 160 6.72 -13.05 -6.94
C TYR A 160 5.30 -13.39 -7.39
N PRO A 161 5.10 -14.46 -8.18
CA PRO A 161 3.76 -14.91 -8.52
C PRO A 161 3.06 -15.46 -7.27
N SER A 162 1.76 -15.18 -7.16
CA SER A 162 0.90 -15.84 -6.18
C SER A 162 0.78 -17.33 -6.53
N PRO A 163 0.68 -18.24 -5.52
CA PRO A 163 0.48 -19.67 -5.77
C PRO A 163 -0.90 -20.00 -6.35
N THR A 164 -1.87 -19.10 -6.19
CA THR A 164 -3.22 -19.20 -6.75
C THR A 164 -3.61 -17.92 -7.46
N ARG A 165 -4.52 -18.00 -8.44
CA ARG A 165 -5.05 -16.85 -9.17
C ARG A 165 -6.33 -16.28 -8.57
N VAL A 166 -6.65 -15.05 -8.97
CA VAL A 166 -7.80 -14.27 -8.49
C VAL A 166 -7.71 -13.99 -6.99
N THR A 167 -6.50 -13.69 -6.55
CA THR A 167 -6.16 -13.44 -5.15
C THR A 167 -6.30 -11.97 -4.79
N VAL A 168 -6.87 -11.70 -3.62
CA VAL A 168 -6.99 -10.35 -3.09
C VAL A 168 -6.33 -10.31 -1.72
N LEU A 169 -5.17 -9.67 -1.66
CA LEU A 169 -4.34 -9.62 -0.46
C LEU A 169 -4.61 -8.33 0.31
N ARG A 170 -4.67 -8.44 1.65
CA ARG A 170 -5.06 -7.31 2.52
C ARG A 170 -3.93 -6.83 3.43
N ASP A 171 -2.97 -7.69 3.75
CA ASP A 171 -1.81 -7.37 4.59
C ASP A 171 -0.70 -8.40 4.35
N LEU A 172 0.50 -8.10 4.84
CA LEU A 172 1.68 -8.93 4.78
C LEU A 172 2.29 -9.02 6.18
N VAL A 173 2.67 -10.23 6.60
CA VAL A 173 3.36 -10.48 7.87
C VAL A 173 4.59 -11.35 7.64
N PHE A 174 5.55 -11.25 8.55
CA PHE A 174 6.82 -11.98 8.46
C PHE A 174 6.91 -13.00 9.57
N THR A 175 7.31 -14.20 9.20
CA THR A 175 7.65 -15.28 10.14
C THR A 175 9.09 -15.12 10.62
N LYS A 176 9.45 -15.76 11.74
CA LYS A 176 10.81 -15.70 12.31
C LYS A 176 11.86 -16.31 11.38
N ASP A 177 11.48 -17.29 10.58
CA ASP A 177 12.31 -17.95 9.57
C ASP A 177 12.35 -17.18 8.24
N GLY A 178 11.79 -15.97 8.17
CA GLY A 178 11.93 -15.07 7.03
C GLY A 178 10.92 -15.28 5.90
N ARG A 179 9.96 -16.19 6.05
CA ARG A 179 8.84 -16.30 5.12
C ARG A 179 7.93 -15.09 5.25
N VAL A 180 7.35 -14.72 4.14
CA VAL A 180 6.36 -13.66 4.07
C VAL A 180 5.01 -14.31 3.87
N CYS A 181 4.02 -13.90 4.64
CA CYS A 181 2.71 -14.50 4.64
C CYS A 181 1.59 -13.46 4.55
N ASN A 182 0.44 -13.89 4.04
CA ASN A 182 -0.72 -13.05 3.79
C ASN A 182 -1.98 -13.91 3.77
N SER A 183 -3.14 -13.28 4.00
CA SER A 183 -4.43 -13.91 3.77
C SER A 183 -4.95 -13.58 2.37
N ASN A 184 -5.49 -14.57 1.65
CA ASN A 184 -6.44 -14.29 0.59
C ASN A 184 -7.75 -13.82 1.24
N SER A 185 -8.36 -12.76 0.72
CA SER A 185 -9.58 -12.16 1.28
C SER A 185 -10.65 -11.91 0.22
N ASN A 186 -10.63 -12.73 -0.82
CA ASN A 186 -11.65 -12.71 -1.85
C ASN A 186 -12.88 -13.49 -1.36
N LEU A 187 -13.99 -12.79 -1.08
CA LEU A 187 -15.27 -13.41 -0.77
C LEU A 187 -16.26 -13.09 -1.90
N PRO A 188 -17.01 -14.09 -2.40
CA PRO A 188 -17.03 -15.49 -1.94
C PRO A 188 -15.84 -16.32 -2.46
N ALA A 189 -15.39 -17.29 -1.66
CA ALA A 189 -14.17 -18.07 -1.93
C ALA A 189 -14.18 -18.81 -3.28
N TYR A 190 -15.36 -19.18 -3.80
CA TYR A 190 -15.52 -19.81 -5.12
C TYR A 190 -14.99 -18.96 -6.29
N GLY A 191 -14.73 -17.67 -6.07
CA GLY A 191 -14.10 -16.79 -7.06
C GLY A 191 -12.58 -16.96 -7.17
N THR A 192 -11.94 -17.62 -6.20
CA THR A 192 -10.51 -17.98 -6.26
C THR A 192 -10.34 -19.23 -7.14
N GLU A 193 -9.20 -19.38 -7.80
CA GLU A 193 -8.91 -20.52 -8.71
C GLU A 193 -9.18 -21.91 -8.10
N ASP A 194 -8.92 -22.09 -6.81
CA ASP A 194 -9.14 -23.34 -6.08
C ASP A 194 -10.49 -23.39 -5.32
N GLY A 195 -11.23 -22.28 -5.29
CA GLY A 195 -12.48 -22.13 -4.56
C GLY A 195 -12.34 -22.08 -3.04
N LEU A 196 -11.13 -21.89 -2.50
CA LEU A 196 -10.84 -21.99 -1.06
C LEU A 196 -10.31 -20.68 -0.49
N ASP A 197 -10.72 -20.38 0.75
CA ASP A 197 -10.05 -19.38 1.56
C ASP A 197 -8.71 -19.95 2.03
N SER A 198 -7.64 -19.18 1.85
CA SER A 198 -6.30 -19.64 2.17
C SER A 198 -5.45 -18.56 2.85
N PHE A 199 -4.61 -19.02 3.78
CA PHE A 199 -3.46 -18.29 4.25
C PHE A 199 -2.25 -18.76 3.45
N MET A 200 -1.57 -17.82 2.80
CA MET A 200 -0.45 -18.10 1.90
C MET A 200 0.83 -17.61 2.54
N CYS A 201 1.87 -18.44 2.47
CA CYS A 201 3.23 -18.08 2.88
C CYS A 201 4.19 -18.46 1.77
N PHE A 202 5.15 -17.59 1.51
CA PHE A 202 6.17 -17.82 0.50
C PHE A 202 7.56 -17.59 1.09
N ASP A 203 8.51 -18.40 0.63
CA ASP A 203 9.92 -18.29 0.98
C ASP A 203 10.63 -17.46 -0.10
N PRO A 204 11.08 -16.23 0.21
CA PRO A 204 11.67 -15.35 -0.79
C PRO A 204 13.02 -15.85 -1.32
N ASP A 205 13.67 -16.77 -0.60
CA ASP A 205 14.97 -17.36 -0.95
C ASP A 205 14.83 -18.77 -1.56
N GLY A 206 13.60 -19.26 -1.74
CA GLY A 206 13.30 -20.54 -2.38
C GLY A 206 13.50 -21.76 -1.47
N GLY A 207 13.54 -22.94 -2.08
CA GLY A 207 13.76 -24.21 -1.35
C GLY A 207 15.21 -24.40 -0.93
N ASP A 208 15.52 -25.51 -0.26
CA ASP A 208 16.88 -25.80 0.24
C ASP A 208 17.95 -25.76 -0.86
N LYS A 209 17.61 -26.19 -2.08
CA LYS A 209 18.49 -26.12 -3.25
C LYS A 209 18.81 -24.67 -3.65
N ASP A 210 17.80 -23.81 -3.65
CA ASP A 210 17.95 -22.39 -4.01
C ASP A 210 18.80 -21.67 -2.96
N LYS A 211 18.54 -21.93 -1.68
CA LYS A 211 19.33 -21.41 -0.55
C LYS A 211 20.79 -21.83 -0.64
N ALA A 212 21.07 -23.10 -0.94
CA ALA A 212 22.43 -23.58 -1.13
C ALA A 212 23.13 -22.86 -2.29
N ALA A 213 22.43 -22.64 -3.41
CA ALA A 213 22.96 -21.90 -4.54
C ALA A 213 23.25 -20.42 -4.21
N ILE A 214 22.36 -19.75 -3.47
CA ILE A 214 22.55 -18.37 -3.01
C ILE A 214 23.77 -18.25 -2.10
N LEU A 215 23.95 -19.19 -1.16
CA LEU A 215 25.11 -19.22 -0.27
C LEU A 215 26.41 -19.42 -1.06
N ALA A 216 26.43 -20.34 -2.03
CA ALA A 216 27.59 -20.57 -2.90
C ALA A 216 27.93 -19.33 -3.75
N ALA A 217 26.94 -18.54 -4.17
CA ALA A 217 27.15 -17.32 -4.93
C ALA A 217 27.72 -16.16 -4.08
N LYS A 218 27.40 -16.09 -2.78
CA LYS A 218 27.91 -15.06 -1.85
C LYS A 218 29.33 -15.33 -1.34
N GLY A 219 29.81 -16.57 -1.45
CA GLY A 219 31.16 -16.98 -1.04
C GLY A 219 32.24 -16.78 -2.11
N LYS A 220 31.91 -16.19 -3.25
CA LYS A 220 32.83 -15.77 -4.32
C LYS A 220 32.95 -14.26 -4.35
#